data_AF-I2CQF0-F1
#
_entry.id   AF-I2CQF0-F1
#
_cell.length_a   1.000
_cell.length_b   1.000
_cell.length_c   1.000
_cell.angle_alpha   90.00
_cell.angle_beta   90.00
_cell.angle_gamma   90.00
#
_symmetry.space_group_name_H-M   'P 1'
#
loop_
_entity.id
_entity.type
_entity.pdbx_description
1 polymer ?
#
loop_
_entity_poly.entity_id
_entity_poly.type
_entity_poly.pdbx_seq_one_letter_code
_entity_poly.pdbx_strand_id
1 'polypeptide(L)'
;MSRVLEDLYSPETLYLLIPCPNAQHGLPTNTDKFLPNPQLATCPLALEMFEFVGKLMGMSLRANLCLPFHFPSLIWKRLLGHEVLR
;
A
#
# COMPACT_ATOMS: atom_id res chain seq x y z
N MET A 1 15.20 5.88 2.96
CA MET A 1 13.80 6.04 3.41
C MET A 1 13.70 5.40 4.78
N SER A 2 12.54 5.38 5.46
CA SER A 2 12.43 4.54 6.67
C SER A 2 12.50 3.07 6.24
N ARG A 3 13.41 2.27 6.79
CA ARG A 3 13.62 0.85 6.46
C ARG A 3 12.32 0.03 6.42
N VAL A 4 11.36 0.33 7.31
CA VAL A 4 10.04 -0.33 7.34
C VAL A 4 9.24 -0.18 6.04
N LEU A 5 9.38 0.95 5.34
CA LEU A 5 8.71 1.17 4.06
C LEU A 5 9.48 0.50 2.92
N GLU A 6 10.80 0.47 3.00
CA GLU A 6 11.65 -0.26 2.04
C GLU A 6 11.28 -1.75 2.04
N ASP A 7 11.12 -2.34 3.23
CA ASP A 7 10.67 -3.73 3.39
C ASP A 7 9.23 -3.94 2.89
N LEU A 8 8.33 -2.97 3.11
CA LEU A 8 6.92 -3.03 2.66
C LEU A 8 6.77 -3.02 1.14
N TYR A 9 7.65 -2.32 0.42
CA TYR A 9 7.62 -2.24 -1.05
C TYR A 9 8.56 -3.24 -1.74
N SER A 10 9.40 -3.98 -0.99
CA SER A 10 10.27 -5.02 -1.54
C SER A 10 9.50 -6.33 -1.71
N PRO A 11 9.32 -6.82 -2.95
CA PRO A 11 8.68 -8.11 -3.19
C PRO A 11 9.53 -9.29 -2.68
N GLU A 12 10.84 -9.12 -2.50
CA GLU A 12 11.72 -10.15 -1.92
C GLU A 12 11.53 -10.28 -0.41
N THR A 13 11.16 -9.19 0.27
CA THR A 13 10.99 -9.15 1.72
C THR A 13 9.53 -9.43 2.09
N LEU A 14 8.60 -8.66 1.53
CA LEU A 14 7.16 -8.75 1.78
C LEU A 14 6.38 -8.72 0.47
N TYR A 15 5.78 -9.84 0.07
CA TYR A 15 4.96 -9.92 -1.15
C TYR A 15 3.54 -9.34 -1.00
N LEU A 16 3.33 -8.42 -0.05
CA LEU A 16 2.05 -7.81 0.27
C LEU A 16 1.57 -6.83 -0.81
N LEU A 17 2.49 -6.10 -1.42
CA LEU A 17 2.18 -5.05 -2.38
C LEU A 17 2.76 -5.39 -3.75
N ILE A 18 2.07 -4.94 -4.79
CA ILE A 18 2.54 -5.00 -6.18
C ILE A 18 2.53 -3.60 -6.80
N PRO A 19 3.41 -3.29 -7.76
CA PRO A 19 3.34 -2.05 -8.52
C PRO A 19 1.98 -1.91 -9.22
N CYS A 20 1.47 -0.68 -9.34
CA CYS A 20 0.27 -0.43 -10.12
C CYS A 20 0.46 -0.91 -11.57
N PRO A 21 -0.57 -1.48 -12.22
CA PRO A 21 -0.50 -1.86 -13.63
C PRO A 21 -0.05 -0.72 -14.55
N ASN A 22 -0.32 0.54 -14.17
CA ASN A 22 0.14 1.71 -14.91
C ASN A 22 1.66 1.79 -15.03
N ALA A 23 2.40 1.35 -13.99
CA ALA A 23 3.86 1.26 -14.02
C ALA A 23 4.34 0.25 -15.06
N GLN A 24 3.63 -0.87 -15.20
CA GLN A 24 3.96 -1.94 -16.16
C GLN A 24 3.67 -1.54 -17.61
N HIS A 25 2.62 -0.76 -17.83
CA HIS A 25 2.20 -0.33 -19.17
C HIS A 25 2.80 1.03 -19.61
N GLY A 26 3.67 1.65 -18.79
CA GLY A 26 4.29 2.95 -19.11
C GLY A 26 3.30 4.12 -19.16
N LEU A 27 2.14 3.99 -18.51
CA LEU A 27 1.16 5.08 -18.43
C LEU A 27 1.67 6.14 -17.45
N PRO A 28 1.54 7.45 -17.73
CA PRO A 28 2.20 8.50 -16.93
C PRO A 28 1.67 8.62 -15.49
N THR A 29 0.50 8.08 -15.20
CA THR A 29 -0.16 8.22 -13.88
C THR A 29 0.10 7.01 -13.00
N ASN A 30 0.40 7.22 -11.72
CA ASN A 30 0.58 6.17 -10.70
C ASN A 30 1.68 5.14 -11.02
N THR A 31 2.71 5.50 -11.78
CA THR A 31 3.88 4.64 -12.04
C THR A 31 4.71 4.36 -10.79
N ASP A 32 4.66 5.26 -9.81
CA ASP A 32 5.37 5.20 -8.53
C ASP A 32 4.50 4.62 -7.40
N LYS A 33 3.30 4.11 -7.70
CA LYS A 33 2.31 3.68 -6.70
C LYS A 33 2.17 2.17 -6.64
N PHE A 34 1.72 1.68 -5.48
CA PHE A 34 1.56 0.27 -5.18
C PHE A 34 0.11 -0.07 -4.81
N LEU A 35 -0.28 -1.32 -5.02
CA LEU A 35 -1.58 -1.89 -4.68
C LEU A 35 -1.40 -3.13 -3.81
N PRO A 36 -2.38 -3.46 -2.95
CA PRO A 36 -2.42 -4.77 -2.30
C PRO A 36 -2.39 -5.90 -3.33
N ASN A 37 -1.59 -6.92 -3.06
CA ASN A 37 -1.49 -8.09 -3.91
C ASN A 37 -2.77 -8.94 -3.82
N PRO A 38 -3.58 -9.05 -4.89
CA PRO A 38 -4.83 -9.78 -4.85
C PRO A 38 -4.65 -11.29 -4.64
N GLN A 39 -3.47 -11.85 -4.95
CA GLN A 39 -3.17 -13.27 -4.73
C GLN A 39 -3.16 -13.64 -3.25
N LEU A 40 -3.00 -12.65 -2.35
CA LEU A 40 -2.97 -12.84 -0.90
C LEU A 40 -4.28 -12.49 -0.22
N ALA A 41 -5.34 -12.15 -0.97
CA ALA A 41 -6.60 -11.62 -0.41
C ALA A 41 -7.27 -12.54 0.62
N THR A 42 -7.05 -13.85 0.54
CA THR A 42 -7.61 -14.85 1.45
C THR A 42 -6.56 -15.49 2.37
N CYS A 43 -5.31 -15.01 2.35
CA CYS A 43 -4.24 -15.53 3.20
C CYS A 43 -4.37 -14.91 4.61
N PRO A 44 -4.61 -15.69 5.67
CA PRO A 44 -4.81 -15.15 7.03
C PRO A 44 -3.62 -14.33 7.52
N LEU A 45 -2.40 -14.83 7.31
CA LEU A 45 -1.17 -14.12 7.67
C LEU A 45 -1.06 -12.77 6.95
N ALA A 46 -1.39 -12.71 5.65
CA ALA A 46 -1.34 -11.45 4.92
C ALA A 46 -2.36 -10.42 5.46
N LEU A 47 -3.54 -10.87 5.88
CA LEU A 47 -4.54 -10.00 6.52
C LEU A 47 -4.04 -9.44 7.85
N GLU A 48 -3.43 -10.26 8.70
CA GLU A 48 -2.80 -9.80 9.96
C GLU A 48 -1.67 -8.79 9.69
N MET A 49 -0.86 -9.04 8.67
CA MET A 49 0.19 -8.11 8.27
C MET A 49 -0.38 -6.78 7.74
N PHE A 50 -1.47 -6.81 6.96
CA PHE A 50 -2.15 -5.58 6.54
C PHE A 50 -2.79 -4.82 7.71
N GLU A 51 -3.31 -5.52 8.72
CA GLU A 51 -3.77 -4.89 9.97
C GLU A 51 -2.61 -4.15 10.65
N PHE A 52 -1.44 -4.78 10.72
CA PHE A 52 -0.23 -4.13 11.24
C PHE A 52 0.18 -2.91 10.41
N VAL A 53 0.15 -2.99 9.07
CA VAL A 53 0.42 -1.84 8.18
C VAL A 53 -0.57 -0.70 8.47
N GLY A 54 -1.85 -0.99 8.67
CA GLY A 54 -2.85 0.01 9.06
C GLY A 54 -2.52 0.70 10.40
N LYS A 55 -2.09 -0.08 11.41
CA LYS A 55 -1.60 0.46 12.70
C LYS A 55 -0.38 1.35 12.50
N LEU A 56 0.57 0.94 11.64
CA LEU A 56 1.76 1.71 11.31
C LEU A 56 1.42 3.04 10.63
N MET A 57 0.45 3.05 9.71
CA MET A 57 -0.06 4.27 9.07
C MET A 57 -0.64 5.23 10.13
N GLY A 58 -1.50 4.74 11.02
CA GLY A 58 -2.07 5.54 12.10
C GLY A 58 -1.02 6.04 13.11
N MET A 59 -0.02 5.23 13.43
CA MET A 59 1.15 5.64 14.24
C MET A 59 1.93 6.76 13.57
N SER A 60 2.21 6.62 12.27
CA SER A 60 2.95 7.60 11.51
C SER A 60 2.29 8.99 11.54
N LEU A 61 0.97 9.04 11.41
CA LEU A 61 0.20 10.27 11.49
C LEU A 61 0.23 10.88 12.90
N ARG A 62 -0.09 10.08 13.94
CA ARG A 62 -0.16 10.57 15.32
C ARG A 62 1.18 11.01 15.90
N ALA A 63 2.27 10.39 15.45
CA ALA A 63 3.62 10.71 15.88
C ALA A 63 4.31 11.75 14.98
N ASN A 64 3.60 12.35 14.02
CA ASN A 64 4.16 13.30 13.05
C ASN A 64 5.39 12.77 12.28
N LEU A 65 5.47 11.44 12.07
CA LEU A 65 6.55 10.82 11.30
C LEU A 65 6.35 11.02 9.80
N CYS A 66 5.09 11.17 9.35
CA CYS A 66 4.72 11.41 7.96
C CYS A 66 5.41 10.45 6.97
N LEU A 67 5.34 9.16 7.27
CA LEU A 67 5.93 8.10 6.46
C LEU A 67 5.26 8.10 5.07
N PRO A 68 6.04 8.09 3.98
CA PRO A 68 5.51 8.21 2.62
C PRO A 68 4.88 6.89 2.14
N PHE A 69 3.59 6.72 2.40
CA PHE A 69 2.82 5.61 1.83
C PHE A 69 2.45 5.91 0.36
N HIS A 70 3.03 5.18 -0.59
CA HIS A 70 2.88 5.35 -2.03
C HIS A 70 1.68 4.56 -2.59
N PHE A 71 0.48 4.87 -2.12
CA PHE A 71 -0.76 4.27 -2.64
C PHE A 71 -1.47 5.21 -3.63
N PRO A 72 -2.18 4.68 -4.64
CA PRO A 72 -3.00 5.49 -5.54
C PRO A 72 -4.27 5.98 -4.82
N SER A 73 -4.92 7.00 -5.39
CA SER A 73 -6.15 7.61 -4.84
C SER A 73 -7.26 6.61 -4.55
N LEU A 74 -7.31 5.50 -5.30
CA LEU A 74 -8.22 4.38 -5.07
C LEU A 74 -8.18 3.85 -3.63
N ILE A 75 -6.98 3.61 -3.09
CA ILE A 75 -6.81 3.05 -1.74
C ILE A 75 -7.23 4.07 -0.69
N TRP A 76 -6.83 5.33 -0.86
CA TRP A 76 -7.19 6.41 0.06
C TRP A 76 -8.69 6.65 0.11
N LYS A 77 -9.36 6.65 -1.05
CA LYS A 77 -10.83 6.75 -1.11
C LYS A 77 -11.51 5.61 -0.36
N ARG A 78 -11.02 4.38 -0.52
CA ARG A 78 -11.56 3.21 0.21
C ARG A 78 -11.39 3.33 1.71
N LEU A 79 -10.21 3.75 2.18
CA LEU A 79 -9.95 3.97 3.61
C LEU A 79 -10.82 5.07 4.21
N LEU A 80 -11.15 6.09 3.42
CA LEU A 80 -12.01 7.21 3.83
C LEU A 80 -13.51 6.92 3.65
N GLY A 81 -13.89 5.74 3.15
CA GLY A 81 -15.29 5.39 2.90
C GLY A 81 -15.92 6.13 1.70
N HIS A 82 -15.09 6.71 0.82
CA HIS A 82 -15.56 7.38 -0.40
C HIS A 82 -15.91 6.36 -1.48
N GLU A 83 -16.87 6.72 -2.33
CA GLU A 83 -17.18 5.94 -3.52
C GLU A 83 -15.99 5.93 -4.48
N VAL A 84 -15.69 4.73 -4.99
CA VAL A 84 -14.73 4.55 -6.07
C VAL A 84 -15.54 4.39 -7.34
N LEU A 85 -15.50 5.42 -8.19
CA LEU A 85 -16.03 5.33 -9.54
C LEU A 85 -15.29 4.20 -10.26
N ARG A 86 -16.06 3.21 -10.71
CA ARG A 86 -15.58 2.08 -11.52
C ARG A 86 -15.35 2.51 -12.96
#